data_AF-A0A497H3C5-F1
#
_entry.id   AF-A0A497H3C5-F1
#
_cell.length_a   1.000
_cell.length_b   1.000
_cell.length_c   1.000
_cell.angle_alpha   90.00
_cell.angle_beta   90.00
_cell.angle_gamma   90.00
#
_symmetry.space_group_name_H-M   'P 1'
#
loop_
_entity.id
_entity.type
_entity.pdbx_description
1 polymer ?
#
loop_
_entity_poly.entity_id
_entity_poly.type
_entity_poly.pdbx_seq_one_letter_code
_entity_poly.pdbx_strand_id
1 'polypeptide(L)'
;MDGDMDTVRMALVVVVVLMLSAVPARAEDHYYQKIDLHLSDEMKFQPVDIHMSFEKPCAGKDEKRHSIRVLYNGREIESQIYDIRFKGTDDIGSCNVVFLYQGDGEYLVRYGEEMETVTYPDHVEVTDSYYAIEPLPGYAAKLNYYGIWENGNILFGICQEGNIFHVEMGNKVIKVREGADSFKMSNWAQTFSFALFHSDGTETGSDEQLVGKKILVDGNLMARVALDTASRDGKLETKATYTYYYSPVNEKRVFVRVQHEARESWKGNTTYAYIAFIKSKSRTINELNMGNIFPYTHFNGEMGVEEYAIDTNPESKEFQWIIPSTDNVRLGNPAWISVDNRKDAYAFIFSKGGLTVSAGVREEVGIPGLEVDGGGVSLGEHGSIGRGTRYDGVVELFIGEYEHMEREVNAFSSFMPFRNGFELGEVEREREKHNLTVRVHLRHTIPFSSYLSTLTGLPIPFIEIELWNDHLVAQDAVNFRTASFEIPEGSYVVKAYRHGIRGKTFIGVQSLDFKEDATLHLFCTFQGELHVAAPEGSTILILKDKHIVARESMNALEISIPLPALATYTVQVLYRGFLMEEESFFLPFSRSLSFDFDVHEFRVVMKDTLGMAVGVNLTLLMTSDDM
;
A
#
# COMPACT_ATOMS: atom_id res chain seq x y z
N MET A 1 -81.61 -8.60 -21.25
CA MET A 1 -80.59 -7.69 -21.81
C MET A 1 -79.22 -8.12 -21.28
N ASP A 2 -78.92 -9.42 -21.32
CA ASP A 2 -77.73 -9.98 -20.62
C ASP A 2 -76.75 -10.69 -21.56
N GLY A 3 -76.98 -10.62 -22.88
CA GLY A 3 -76.13 -11.27 -23.89
C GLY A 3 -75.00 -10.40 -24.43
N ASP A 4 -74.91 -9.12 -24.03
CA ASP A 4 -74.01 -8.13 -24.65
C ASP A 4 -72.81 -7.75 -23.76
N MET A 5 -72.87 -8.07 -22.46
CA MET A 5 -71.85 -7.64 -21.49
C MET A 5 -70.68 -8.63 -21.39
N ASP A 6 -70.90 -9.91 -21.68
CA ASP A 6 -69.84 -10.94 -21.66
C ASP A 6 -68.98 -10.91 -22.92
N THR A 7 -69.56 -10.61 -24.09
CA THR A 7 -68.83 -10.42 -25.35
C THR A 7 -67.92 -9.20 -25.30
N VAL A 8 -68.37 -8.11 -24.68
CA VAL A 8 -67.56 -6.90 -24.48
C VAL A 8 -66.44 -7.14 -23.48
N ARG A 9 -66.68 -7.88 -22.39
CA ARG A 9 -65.62 -8.25 -21.43
C ARG A 9 -64.59 -9.17 -22.04
N MET A 10 -65.00 -10.15 -22.84
CA MET A 10 -64.06 -11.07 -23.50
C MET A 10 -63.25 -10.35 -24.58
N ALA A 11 -63.86 -9.44 -25.34
CA ALA A 11 -63.15 -8.59 -26.30
C ALA A 11 -62.17 -7.63 -25.59
N LEU A 12 -62.54 -7.05 -24.45
CA LEU A 12 -61.66 -6.16 -23.69
C LEU A 12 -60.45 -6.92 -23.10
N VAL A 13 -60.66 -8.13 -22.59
CA VAL A 13 -59.57 -8.99 -22.09
C VAL A 13 -58.64 -9.41 -23.21
N VAL A 14 -59.17 -9.79 -24.38
CA VAL A 14 -58.35 -10.15 -25.55
C VAL A 14 -57.58 -8.94 -26.08
N VAL A 15 -58.17 -7.74 -26.09
CA VAL A 15 -57.48 -6.50 -26.49
C VAL A 15 -56.41 -6.10 -25.48
N VAL A 16 -56.65 -6.25 -24.17
CA VAL A 16 -55.65 -5.96 -23.14
C VAL A 16 -54.50 -6.98 -23.16
N VAL A 17 -54.79 -8.26 -23.40
CA VAL A 17 -53.75 -9.30 -23.58
C VAL A 17 -52.96 -9.06 -24.87
N LEU A 18 -53.61 -8.66 -25.97
CA LEU A 18 -52.92 -8.30 -27.21
C LEU A 18 -52.08 -7.02 -27.06
N MET A 19 -52.56 -6.01 -26.33
CA MET A 19 -51.81 -4.78 -26.03
C MET A 19 -50.64 -5.02 -25.08
N LEU A 20 -50.78 -5.94 -24.11
CA LEU A 20 -49.68 -6.37 -23.22
C LEU A 20 -48.65 -7.23 -23.97
N SER A 21 -49.08 -8.02 -24.96
CA SER A 21 -48.17 -8.77 -25.85
C SER A 21 -47.50 -7.91 -26.94
N ALA A 22 -47.95 -6.67 -27.11
CA ALA A 22 -47.41 -5.70 -28.06
C ALA A 22 -46.43 -4.71 -27.42
N VAL A 23 -46.09 -4.86 -26.14
CA VAL A 23 -44.88 -4.25 -25.58
C VAL A 23 -43.72 -5.08 -26.12
N PRO A 24 -42.88 -4.55 -27.04
CA PRO A 24 -41.65 -5.25 -27.37
C PRO A 24 -40.83 -5.27 -26.09
N ALA A 25 -40.79 -6.41 -25.41
CA ALA A 25 -39.68 -6.70 -24.51
C ALA A 25 -38.46 -6.66 -25.41
N ARG A 26 -37.72 -5.54 -25.36
CA ARG A 26 -36.38 -5.46 -25.95
C ARG A 26 -35.61 -6.57 -25.24
N ALA A 27 -35.37 -7.68 -25.93
CA ALA A 27 -34.46 -8.69 -25.43
C ALA A 27 -33.13 -7.97 -25.20
N GLU A 28 -32.61 -8.02 -23.98
CA GLU A 28 -31.29 -7.48 -23.69
C GLU A 28 -30.28 -8.29 -24.51
N ASP A 29 -29.65 -7.61 -25.47
CA ASP A 29 -28.61 -8.23 -26.29
C ASP A 29 -27.33 -8.31 -25.46
N HIS A 30 -27.18 -9.43 -24.73
CA HIS A 30 -25.95 -9.79 -24.03
C HIS A 30 -25.05 -10.61 -24.96
N TYR A 31 -23.79 -10.22 -25.02
CA TYR A 31 -22.73 -10.93 -25.75
C TYR A 31 -21.78 -11.60 -24.75
N TYR A 32 -21.18 -12.70 -25.18
CA TYR A 32 -20.29 -13.50 -24.34
C TYR A 32 -18.99 -13.79 -25.08
N GLN A 33 -17.87 -13.57 -24.39
CA GLN A 33 -16.54 -13.97 -24.85
C GLN A 33 -15.96 -14.98 -23.86
N LYS A 34 -15.53 -16.14 -24.35
CA LYS A 34 -14.93 -17.18 -23.51
C LYS A 34 -13.46 -16.87 -23.22
N ILE A 35 -13.04 -17.14 -21.99
CA ILE A 35 -11.62 -17.15 -21.59
C ILE A 35 -11.23 -18.60 -21.33
N ASP A 36 -10.25 -19.11 -22.08
CA ASP A 36 -9.77 -20.48 -21.93
C ASP A 36 -8.66 -20.55 -20.86
N LEU A 37 -9.04 -20.95 -19.64
CA LEU A 37 -8.13 -21.18 -18.52
C LEU A 37 -8.16 -22.67 -18.12
N HIS A 38 -7.16 -23.43 -18.56
CA HIS A 38 -7.01 -24.85 -18.22
C HIS A 38 -5.83 -25.05 -17.28
N LEU A 39 -6.00 -24.61 -16.02
CA LEU A 39 -4.98 -24.61 -14.98
C LEU A 39 -5.42 -25.48 -13.79
N SER A 40 -4.48 -25.81 -12.90
CA SER A 40 -4.78 -26.63 -11.72
C SER A 40 -5.58 -25.85 -10.68
N ASP A 41 -6.52 -26.51 -10.02
CA ASP A 41 -7.27 -25.98 -8.87
C ASP A 41 -6.37 -25.56 -7.70
N GLU A 42 -5.16 -26.08 -7.61
CA GLU A 42 -4.16 -25.67 -6.61
C GLU A 42 -3.67 -24.24 -6.81
N MET A 43 -3.90 -23.65 -7.99
CA MET A 43 -3.50 -22.29 -8.35
C MET A 43 -4.63 -21.27 -8.17
N LYS A 44 -5.68 -21.60 -7.41
CA LYS A 44 -6.77 -20.66 -7.09
C LYS A 44 -6.21 -19.36 -6.50
N PHE A 45 -6.94 -18.28 -6.77
CA PHE A 45 -6.62 -16.91 -6.36
C PHE A 45 -5.40 -16.28 -7.03
N GLN A 46 -4.81 -16.94 -8.02
CA GLN A 46 -3.85 -16.30 -8.91
C GLN A 46 -4.56 -15.25 -9.79
N PRO A 47 -3.93 -14.08 -10.01
CA PRO A 47 -4.52 -13.03 -10.82
C PRO A 47 -4.48 -13.40 -12.31
N VAL A 48 -5.61 -13.13 -12.98
CA VAL A 48 -5.74 -13.13 -14.43
C VAL A 48 -5.91 -11.68 -14.85
N ASP A 49 -5.07 -11.20 -15.75
CA ASP A 49 -5.04 -9.84 -16.30
C ASP A 49 -4.87 -9.96 -17.82
N ILE A 50 -5.94 -9.72 -18.59
CA ILE A 50 -5.98 -9.99 -20.03
C ILE A 50 -6.55 -8.82 -20.83
N HIS A 51 -6.14 -8.71 -22.10
CA HIS A 51 -6.62 -7.68 -23.01
C HIS A 51 -7.85 -8.20 -23.72
N MET A 52 -8.90 -7.40 -23.75
CA MET A 52 -10.14 -7.72 -24.42
C MET A 52 -10.50 -6.65 -25.42
N SER A 53 -10.94 -7.10 -26.60
CA SER A 53 -11.46 -6.24 -27.66
C SER A 53 -12.86 -6.69 -28.01
N PHE A 54 -13.80 -5.74 -28.06
CA PHE A 54 -15.22 -6.03 -28.22
C PHE A 54 -15.65 -5.71 -29.65
N GLU A 55 -16.00 -6.72 -30.44
CA GLU A 55 -16.51 -6.49 -31.80
C GLU A 55 -17.96 -6.00 -31.82
N LYS A 56 -18.73 -6.41 -30.81
CA LYS A 56 -20.12 -6.00 -30.59
C LYS A 56 -20.18 -4.78 -29.66
N PRO A 57 -21.28 -4.01 -29.68
CA PRO A 57 -21.45 -2.86 -28.78
C PRO A 57 -21.18 -3.25 -27.32
N CYS A 58 -20.41 -2.42 -26.63
CA CYS A 58 -20.05 -2.61 -25.23
C CYS A 58 -20.19 -1.27 -24.51
N ALA A 59 -21.38 -1.03 -23.97
CA ALA A 59 -21.68 0.22 -23.29
C ALA A 59 -20.80 0.41 -22.05
N GLY A 60 -20.19 1.59 -21.94
CA GLY A 60 -19.40 1.97 -20.78
C GLY A 60 -18.91 3.41 -20.88
N LYS A 61 -18.75 4.05 -19.72
CA LYS A 61 -18.30 5.44 -19.60
C LYS A 61 -16.93 5.55 -18.95
N ASP A 62 -16.67 4.68 -17.98
CA ASP A 62 -15.48 4.66 -17.13
C ASP A 62 -15.37 3.27 -16.47
N GLU A 63 -14.35 3.09 -15.63
CA GLU A 63 -14.06 1.86 -14.91
C GLU A 63 -15.13 1.47 -13.88
N LYS A 64 -16.05 2.38 -13.51
CA LYS A 64 -17.13 2.12 -12.54
C LYS A 64 -18.50 1.95 -13.20
N ARG A 65 -18.67 2.41 -14.43
CA ARG A 65 -19.95 2.39 -15.15
C ARG A 65 -19.80 1.76 -16.52
N HIS A 66 -20.02 0.45 -16.59
CA HIS A 66 -19.87 -0.35 -17.81
C HIS A 66 -20.68 -1.65 -17.76
N SER A 67 -20.89 -2.24 -18.94
CA SER A 67 -21.63 -3.51 -19.13
C SER A 67 -20.82 -4.77 -18.85
N ILE A 68 -19.48 -4.68 -18.84
CA ILE A 68 -18.57 -5.84 -18.74
C ILE A 68 -18.71 -6.54 -17.37
N ARG A 69 -18.92 -7.87 -17.37
CA ARG A 69 -18.97 -8.75 -16.20
C ARG A 69 -18.22 -10.05 -16.46
N VAL A 70 -17.44 -10.50 -15.48
CA VAL A 70 -16.76 -11.81 -15.55
C VAL A 70 -17.62 -12.85 -14.82
N LEU A 71 -17.87 -13.97 -15.47
CA LEU A 71 -18.64 -15.09 -14.95
C LEU A 71 -17.75 -16.33 -14.84
N TYR A 72 -17.81 -17.02 -13.70
CA TYR A 72 -17.25 -18.36 -13.51
C TYR A 72 -18.39 -19.36 -13.29
N ASN A 73 -18.49 -20.38 -14.16
CA ASN A 73 -19.57 -21.37 -14.14
C ASN A 73 -20.97 -20.72 -14.03
N GLY A 74 -21.18 -19.62 -14.77
CA GLY A 74 -22.43 -18.87 -14.81
C GLY A 74 -22.69 -17.93 -13.62
N ARG A 75 -21.76 -17.81 -12.67
CA ARG A 75 -21.86 -16.87 -11.55
C ARG A 75 -20.92 -15.70 -11.75
N GLU A 76 -21.42 -14.49 -11.55
CA GLU A 76 -20.59 -13.28 -11.55
C GLU A 76 -19.53 -13.35 -10.44
N ILE A 77 -18.31 -13.01 -10.80
CA ILE A 77 -17.17 -12.88 -9.88
C ILE A 77 -16.65 -11.46 -9.96
N GLU A 78 -16.01 -11.04 -8.88
CA GLU A 78 -15.36 -9.74 -8.82
C GLU A 78 -14.34 -9.57 -9.94
N SER A 79 -14.37 -8.41 -10.57
CA SER A 79 -13.49 -8.05 -11.66
C SER A 79 -13.21 -6.56 -11.69
N GLN A 80 -12.09 -6.18 -12.28
CA GLN A 80 -11.71 -4.80 -12.55
C GLN A 80 -11.46 -4.64 -14.05
N ILE A 81 -11.75 -3.46 -14.60
CA ILE A 81 -11.27 -3.07 -15.94
C ILE A 81 -10.37 -1.84 -15.86
N TYR A 82 -9.46 -1.69 -16.81
CA TYR A 82 -8.58 -0.51 -16.91
C TYR A 82 -8.08 -0.32 -18.35
N ASP A 83 -7.42 0.81 -18.63
CA ASP A 83 -6.90 1.17 -19.96
C ASP A 83 -7.97 1.09 -21.06
N ILE A 84 -9.11 1.75 -20.79
CA ILE A 84 -10.28 1.74 -21.66
C ILE A 84 -10.00 2.55 -22.92
N ARG A 85 -10.22 1.93 -24.09
CA ARG A 85 -10.19 2.60 -25.39
C ARG A 85 -11.59 2.62 -25.98
N PHE A 86 -12.16 3.80 -26.11
CA PHE A 86 -13.49 3.98 -26.67
C PHE A 86 -13.49 4.00 -28.21
N LYS A 87 -14.54 3.43 -28.81
CA LYS A 87 -14.87 3.58 -30.25
C LYS A 87 -15.79 4.77 -30.52
N GLY A 88 -16.42 5.31 -29.47
CA GLY A 88 -17.34 6.44 -29.49
C GLY A 88 -17.34 7.17 -28.14
N THR A 89 -18.46 7.78 -27.76
CA THR A 89 -18.55 8.52 -26.48
C THR A 89 -18.75 7.59 -25.28
N ASP A 90 -19.57 6.55 -25.43
CA ASP A 90 -19.92 5.62 -24.34
C ASP A 90 -19.87 4.14 -24.82
N ASP A 91 -19.00 3.85 -25.78
CA ASP A 91 -18.83 2.51 -26.38
C ASP A 91 -17.37 2.06 -26.27
N ILE A 92 -17.13 1.06 -25.42
CA ILE A 92 -15.82 0.50 -25.14
C ILE A 92 -15.40 -0.40 -26.31
N GLY A 93 -14.32 -0.01 -26.98
CA GLY A 93 -13.73 -0.82 -28.05
C GLY A 93 -12.80 -1.91 -27.53
N SER A 94 -12.01 -1.59 -26.53
CA SER A 94 -11.13 -2.52 -25.84
C SER A 94 -10.77 -2.01 -24.45
N CYS A 95 -10.37 -2.93 -23.58
CA CYS A 95 -9.82 -2.65 -22.26
C CYS A 95 -9.00 -3.84 -21.78
N ASN A 96 -8.33 -3.71 -20.64
CA ASN A 96 -7.85 -4.86 -19.90
C ASN A 96 -8.87 -5.26 -18.84
N VAL A 97 -8.91 -6.55 -18.49
CA VAL A 97 -9.82 -7.12 -17.51
C VAL A 97 -9.01 -7.95 -16.52
N VAL A 98 -9.21 -7.67 -15.22
CA VAL A 98 -8.54 -8.33 -14.11
C VAL A 98 -9.57 -9.07 -13.25
N PHE A 99 -9.26 -10.31 -12.87
CA PHE A 99 -10.04 -11.08 -11.89
C PHE A 99 -9.18 -12.17 -11.25
N LEU A 100 -9.68 -12.81 -10.20
CA LEU A 100 -9.00 -13.91 -9.52
C LEU A 100 -9.46 -15.27 -10.05
N TYR A 101 -8.51 -16.15 -10.36
CA TYR A 101 -8.78 -17.51 -10.80
C TYR A 101 -9.52 -18.32 -9.72
N GLN A 102 -10.62 -18.96 -10.10
CA GLN A 102 -11.51 -19.72 -9.20
C GLN A 102 -11.32 -21.25 -9.28
N GLY A 103 -10.46 -21.73 -10.17
CA GLY A 103 -10.26 -23.15 -10.48
C GLY A 103 -10.66 -23.51 -11.91
N ASP A 104 -10.51 -24.78 -12.26
CA ASP A 104 -10.93 -25.29 -13.57
C ASP A 104 -12.43 -25.10 -13.75
N GLY A 105 -12.84 -24.76 -14.96
CA GLY A 105 -14.22 -24.43 -15.28
C GLY A 105 -14.37 -23.40 -16.37
N GLU A 106 -15.61 -22.97 -16.58
CA GLU A 106 -15.94 -22.05 -17.66
C GLU A 106 -15.84 -20.60 -17.19
N TYR A 107 -15.01 -19.81 -17.87
CA TYR A 107 -14.90 -18.37 -17.69
C TYR A 107 -15.50 -17.66 -18.91
N LEU A 108 -16.46 -16.78 -18.68
CA LEU A 108 -17.12 -15.97 -19.70
C LEU A 108 -17.07 -14.51 -19.30
N VAL A 109 -16.87 -13.63 -20.28
CA VAL A 109 -17.08 -12.20 -20.12
C VAL A 109 -18.38 -11.82 -20.81
N ARG A 110 -19.37 -11.43 -20.02
CA ARG A 110 -20.66 -10.89 -20.46
C ARG A 110 -20.51 -9.38 -20.66
N TYR A 111 -21.04 -8.86 -21.76
CA TYR A 111 -21.11 -7.41 -22.04
C TYR A 111 -22.26 -7.10 -22.99
N GLY A 112 -22.64 -5.82 -23.15
CA GLY A 112 -23.79 -5.46 -24.00
C GLY A 112 -24.05 -3.96 -24.07
N GLU A 113 -25.25 -3.60 -24.52
CA GLU A 113 -25.66 -2.20 -24.73
C GLU A 113 -26.13 -1.47 -23.46
N GLU A 114 -26.30 -2.19 -22.35
CA GLU A 114 -26.78 -1.61 -21.10
C GLU A 114 -25.63 -1.33 -20.13
N MET A 115 -25.54 -0.08 -19.68
CA MET A 115 -24.53 0.36 -18.73
C MET A 115 -25.01 0.14 -17.30
N GLU A 116 -24.24 -0.62 -16.54
CA GLU A 116 -24.50 -0.89 -15.13
C GLU A 116 -23.39 -0.27 -14.27
N THR A 117 -23.71 0.12 -13.03
CA THR A 117 -22.70 0.56 -12.06
C THR A 117 -22.11 -0.65 -11.34
N VAL A 118 -20.78 -0.77 -11.35
CA VAL A 118 -20.05 -1.80 -10.62
C VAL A 118 -20.05 -1.45 -9.13
N THR A 119 -20.32 -2.44 -8.27
CA THR A 119 -20.44 -2.28 -6.80
C THR A 119 -19.53 -3.23 -6.04
N TYR A 120 -18.47 -3.73 -6.67
CA TYR A 120 -17.48 -4.57 -6.02
C TYR A 120 -16.76 -3.81 -4.89
N PRO A 121 -16.35 -4.50 -3.81
CA PRO A 121 -15.54 -3.90 -2.76
C PRO A 121 -14.21 -3.38 -3.32
N ASP A 122 -13.72 -2.28 -2.76
CA ASP A 122 -12.40 -1.75 -3.09
C ASP A 122 -11.36 -2.39 -2.15
N HIS A 123 -10.62 -3.38 -2.64
CA HIS A 123 -9.68 -4.14 -1.81
C HIS A 123 -8.28 -3.53 -1.79
N VAL A 124 -7.88 -2.79 -2.82
CA VAL A 124 -6.52 -2.30 -3.02
C VAL A 124 -6.53 -0.80 -3.23
N GLU A 125 -5.65 -0.10 -2.52
CA GLU A 125 -5.46 1.34 -2.67
C GLU A 125 -3.96 1.64 -2.83
N VAL A 126 -3.64 2.60 -3.69
CA VAL A 126 -2.28 3.14 -3.79
C VAL A 126 -2.22 4.62 -3.40
N THR A 127 -1.31 4.94 -2.48
CA THR A 127 -1.05 6.32 -2.04
C THR A 127 0.31 6.79 -2.56
N ASP A 128 0.43 8.05 -2.97
CA ASP A 128 1.72 8.72 -3.17
C ASP A 128 2.07 9.47 -1.88
N SER A 129 3.10 9.02 -1.18
CA SER A 129 3.31 9.39 0.22
C SER A 129 4.77 9.69 0.53
N TYR A 130 4.96 10.40 1.64
CA TYR A 130 6.28 10.75 2.17
C TYR A 130 6.40 10.22 3.59
N TYR A 131 7.61 9.78 3.95
CA TYR A 131 7.97 9.38 5.29
C TYR A 131 9.33 9.98 5.66
N ALA A 132 9.41 10.74 6.74
CA ALA A 132 10.69 11.16 7.32
C ALA A 132 10.76 10.88 8.82
N ILE A 133 11.90 10.38 9.28
CA ILE A 133 12.28 10.30 10.69
C ILE A 133 13.78 10.59 10.82
N GLU A 134 14.18 11.37 11.81
CA GLU A 134 15.58 11.48 12.25
C GLU A 134 15.70 11.02 13.71
N PRO A 135 15.69 9.69 13.97
CA PRO A 135 15.74 9.18 15.34
C PRO A 135 17.06 9.53 16.03
N LEU A 136 18.14 9.68 15.26
CA LEU A 136 19.45 10.13 15.72
C LEU A 136 19.99 11.21 14.79
N PRO A 137 20.64 12.25 15.31
CA PRO A 137 21.29 13.29 14.50
C PRO A 137 22.24 12.68 13.47
N GLY A 138 21.99 12.98 12.19
CA GLY A 138 22.74 12.46 11.04
C GLY A 138 22.26 11.11 10.52
N TYR A 139 21.42 10.38 11.25
CA TYR A 139 20.87 9.09 10.84
C TYR A 139 19.36 9.22 10.66
N ALA A 140 18.97 9.69 9.49
CA ALA A 140 17.58 9.83 9.10
C ALA A 140 17.14 8.69 8.18
N ALA A 141 15.83 8.43 8.18
CA ALA A 141 15.14 7.77 7.10
C ALA A 141 14.18 8.79 6.47
N LYS A 142 14.42 9.16 5.22
CA LYS A 142 13.59 10.10 4.44
C LYS A 142 13.24 9.41 3.13
N LEU A 143 11.97 9.22 2.83
CA LEU A 143 11.49 8.42 1.73
C LEU A 143 10.29 9.09 1.07
N ASN A 144 10.33 9.20 -0.25
CA ASN A 144 9.09 9.27 -1.03
C ASN A 144 8.78 7.86 -1.48
N TYR A 145 7.53 7.44 -1.38
CA TYR A 145 7.14 6.07 -1.68
C TYR A 145 5.69 6.01 -2.17
N TYR A 146 5.40 5.00 -2.98
CA TYR A 146 4.03 4.55 -3.18
C TYR A 146 3.66 3.56 -2.08
N GLY A 147 2.63 3.88 -1.29
CA GLY A 147 2.06 2.97 -0.30
C GLY A 147 1.05 2.05 -0.97
N ILE A 148 1.23 0.74 -0.86
CA ILE A 148 0.27 -0.26 -1.34
C ILE A 148 -0.51 -0.78 -0.14
N TRP A 149 -1.81 -0.53 -0.15
CA TRP A 149 -2.75 -0.88 0.91
C TRP A 149 -3.67 -2.00 0.45
N GLU A 150 -4.00 -2.91 1.36
CA GLU A 150 -5.01 -3.93 1.15
C GLU A 150 -5.97 -3.95 2.33
N ASN A 151 -7.27 -3.76 2.07
CA ASN A 151 -8.32 -3.74 3.09
C ASN A 151 -7.97 -2.84 4.30
N GLY A 152 -7.43 -1.65 4.02
CA GLY A 152 -7.04 -0.65 5.04
C GLY A 152 -5.71 -0.91 5.75
N ASN A 153 -4.97 -1.98 5.42
CA ASN A 153 -3.64 -2.25 5.99
C ASN A 153 -2.56 -2.01 4.96
N ILE A 154 -1.48 -1.35 5.34
CA ILE A 154 -0.35 -1.16 4.44
C ILE A 154 0.47 -2.44 4.34
N LEU A 155 0.75 -2.87 3.10
CA LEU A 155 1.55 -4.05 2.82
C LEU A 155 2.97 -3.67 2.41
N PHE A 156 3.11 -2.69 1.53
CA PHE A 156 4.37 -2.33 0.90
C PHE A 156 4.55 -0.82 0.78
N GLY A 157 5.79 -0.36 0.90
CA GLY A 157 6.21 0.93 0.39
C GLY A 157 7.17 0.75 -0.77
N ILE A 158 6.80 1.21 -1.97
CA ILE A 158 7.66 1.20 -3.16
C ILE A 158 8.39 2.54 -3.18
N CYS A 159 9.65 2.55 -2.78
CA CYS A 159 10.48 3.73 -2.62
C CYS A 159 10.84 4.33 -3.98
N GLN A 160 10.49 5.61 -4.11
CA GLN A 160 10.72 6.42 -5.30
C GLN A 160 12.12 7.06 -5.24
N GLU A 161 12.46 7.61 -4.08
CA GLU A 161 13.76 8.20 -3.75
C GLU A 161 13.87 8.46 -2.24
N GLY A 162 15.04 8.95 -1.83
CA GLY A 162 15.40 9.24 -0.46
C GLY A 162 16.40 8.22 0.06
N ASN A 163 16.68 8.26 1.36
CA ASN A 163 17.67 7.39 1.97
C ASN A 163 17.24 6.93 3.37
N ILE A 164 17.73 5.75 3.76
CA ILE A 164 17.71 5.25 5.13
C ILE A 164 19.16 5.10 5.56
N PHE A 165 19.58 5.86 6.57
CA PHE A 165 20.95 5.77 7.10
C PHE A 165 22.03 5.90 6.01
N HIS A 166 21.85 6.85 5.09
CA HIS A 166 22.71 7.10 3.93
C HIS A 166 22.70 6.01 2.84
N VAL A 167 21.86 4.98 2.97
CA VAL A 167 21.57 4.05 1.89
C VAL A 167 20.45 4.65 1.06
N GLU A 168 20.74 4.99 -0.19
CA GLU A 168 19.74 5.50 -1.14
C GLU A 168 18.64 4.45 -1.38
N MET A 169 17.43 4.85 -1.76
CA MET A 169 16.26 3.96 -1.69
C MET A 169 15.41 3.90 -2.96
N GLY A 170 15.79 4.60 -4.05
CA GLY A 170 15.05 4.51 -5.31
C GLY A 170 14.94 3.07 -5.83
N ASN A 171 13.77 2.69 -6.35
CA ASN A 171 13.51 1.33 -6.86
C ASN A 171 13.72 0.21 -5.84
N LYS A 172 13.45 0.49 -4.56
CA LYS A 172 13.38 -0.50 -3.48
C LYS A 172 11.95 -0.67 -2.99
N VAL A 173 11.60 -1.87 -2.53
CA VAL A 173 10.31 -2.20 -1.92
C VAL A 173 10.54 -2.56 -0.46
N ILE A 174 9.86 -1.87 0.44
CA ILE A 174 9.84 -2.17 1.87
C ILE A 174 8.57 -2.95 2.18
N LYS A 175 8.71 -4.19 2.63
CA LYS A 175 7.61 -4.96 3.23
C LYS A 175 7.34 -4.44 4.63
N VAL A 176 6.08 -4.13 4.91
CA VAL A 176 5.61 -3.79 6.25
C VAL A 176 5.12 -5.07 6.95
N ARG A 177 5.29 -5.16 8.28
CA ARG A 177 4.78 -6.28 9.10
C ARG A 177 3.27 -6.43 8.94
N GLU A 178 2.78 -7.66 9.09
CA GLU A 178 1.35 -7.96 9.02
C GLU A 178 0.56 -7.20 10.10
N GLY A 179 -0.64 -6.72 9.72
CA GLY A 179 -1.52 -5.96 10.62
C GLY A 179 -1.04 -4.55 10.95
N ALA A 180 -0.01 -4.03 10.26
CA ALA A 180 0.41 -2.65 10.43
C ALA A 180 -0.60 -1.67 9.80
N ASP A 181 -0.95 -0.63 10.56
CA ASP A 181 -1.87 0.45 10.18
C ASP A 181 -1.17 1.65 9.53
N SER A 182 0.16 1.63 9.47
CA SER A 182 0.97 2.78 9.08
C SER A 182 2.37 2.41 8.61
N PHE A 183 2.87 3.19 7.65
CA PHE A 183 4.24 3.09 7.16
C PHE A 183 5.21 3.76 8.14
N LYS A 184 5.68 3.00 9.12
CA LYS A 184 6.64 3.48 10.13
C LYS A 184 7.85 2.57 10.16
N MET A 185 9.01 3.16 10.46
CA MET A 185 10.28 2.44 10.49
C MET A 185 10.25 1.18 11.36
N SER A 186 9.64 1.23 12.55
CA SER A 186 9.47 0.07 13.43
C SER A 186 8.60 -1.06 12.85
N ASN A 187 7.75 -0.74 11.88
CA ASN A 187 6.90 -1.70 11.19
C ASN A 187 7.58 -2.31 9.95
N TRP A 188 8.75 -1.82 9.54
CA TRP A 188 9.47 -2.37 8.39
C TRP A 188 10.03 -3.76 8.71
N ALA A 189 9.74 -4.72 7.84
CA ALA A 189 10.11 -6.13 8.02
C ALA A 189 11.30 -6.52 7.14
N GLN A 190 11.30 -6.12 5.88
CA GLN A 190 12.34 -6.48 4.90
C GLN A 190 12.37 -5.45 3.78
N THR A 191 13.56 -5.22 3.22
CA THR A 191 13.75 -4.39 2.04
C THR A 191 14.25 -5.24 0.86
N PHE A 192 13.65 -5.02 -0.30
CA PHE A 192 13.96 -5.68 -1.58
C PHE A 192 14.38 -4.61 -2.57
N SER A 193 15.51 -4.77 -3.24
CA SER A 193 15.97 -3.84 -4.26
C SER A 193 15.77 -4.42 -5.65
N PHE A 194 15.27 -3.57 -6.54
CA PHE A 194 15.20 -3.79 -7.99
C PHE A 194 15.99 -2.71 -8.71
N ALA A 195 16.98 -2.09 -8.06
CA ALA A 195 17.88 -1.13 -8.66
C ALA A 195 19.16 -1.82 -9.18
N LEU A 196 19.70 -1.28 -10.27
CA LEU A 196 21.00 -1.67 -10.80
C LEU A 196 22.11 -1.09 -9.93
N PHE A 197 22.99 -1.96 -9.42
CA PHE A 197 24.24 -1.55 -8.75
C PHE A 197 25.45 -2.06 -9.50
N HIS A 198 26.51 -1.27 -9.47
CA HIS A 198 27.84 -1.69 -9.88
C HIS A 198 28.85 -1.38 -8.78
N SER A 199 29.77 -2.31 -8.53
CA SER A 199 30.82 -2.14 -7.54
C SER A 199 32.18 -2.63 -8.03
N ASP A 200 33.19 -1.76 -7.97
CA ASP A 200 34.60 -2.06 -8.22
C ASP A 200 35.51 -1.78 -7.01
N GLY A 201 34.88 -1.61 -5.85
CA GLY A 201 35.49 -1.04 -4.64
C GLY A 201 34.75 0.22 -4.17
N THR A 202 34.10 0.94 -5.09
CA THR A 202 33.06 1.94 -4.79
C THR A 202 31.74 1.47 -5.40
N GLU A 203 30.65 1.58 -4.67
CA GLU A 203 29.32 1.23 -5.19
C GLU A 203 28.67 2.47 -5.83
N THR A 204 28.15 2.30 -7.04
CA THR A 204 27.31 3.25 -7.75
C THR A 204 25.98 2.58 -8.06
N GLY A 205 24.88 3.23 -7.73
CA GLY A 205 23.54 2.67 -7.85
C GLY A 205 22.63 3.53 -8.72
N SER A 206 21.73 2.89 -9.46
CA SER A 206 20.66 3.60 -10.17
C SER A 206 19.57 4.15 -9.23
N ASP A 207 19.66 3.91 -7.93
CA ASP A 207 18.71 4.29 -6.89
C ASP A 207 18.98 5.68 -6.28
N GLU A 208 20.04 6.35 -6.72
CA GLU A 208 20.51 7.61 -6.15
C GLU A 208 19.65 8.83 -6.52
N GLN A 209 18.89 8.78 -7.62
CA GLN A 209 18.05 9.88 -8.08
C GLN A 209 16.76 9.39 -8.77
N LEU A 210 15.63 10.00 -8.43
CA LEU A 210 14.37 9.84 -9.17
C LEU A 210 14.41 10.60 -10.50
N VAL A 211 14.04 9.92 -11.59
CA VAL A 211 13.90 10.51 -12.93
C VAL A 211 12.44 10.80 -13.25
N GLY A 212 11.54 9.90 -12.85
CA GLY A 212 10.10 10.09 -13.01
C GLY A 212 9.29 9.00 -12.32
N LYS A 213 8.02 9.30 -12.06
CA LYS A 213 7.07 8.39 -11.43
C LYS A 213 5.65 8.56 -11.97
N LYS A 214 4.81 7.52 -11.87
CA LYS A 214 3.37 7.61 -12.19
C LYS A 214 2.57 6.47 -11.55
N ILE A 215 1.38 6.77 -11.03
CA ILE A 215 0.37 5.75 -10.75
C ILE A 215 -0.34 5.44 -12.08
N LEU A 216 -0.20 4.20 -12.57
CA LEU A 216 -0.79 3.76 -13.82
C LEU A 216 -2.20 3.21 -13.63
N VAL A 217 -2.42 2.49 -12.53
CA VAL A 217 -3.71 1.88 -12.18
C VAL A 217 -3.88 1.96 -10.66
N ASP A 218 -5.04 2.44 -10.24
CA ASP A 218 -5.55 2.41 -8.88
C ASP A 218 -6.98 1.87 -8.96
N GLY A 219 -7.19 0.62 -8.59
CA GLY A 219 -8.47 -0.05 -8.74
C GLY A 219 -8.64 -1.19 -7.77
N ASN A 220 -9.87 -1.73 -7.71
CA ASN A 220 -10.32 -2.55 -6.60
C ASN A 220 -9.55 -3.86 -6.39
N LEU A 221 -9.01 -4.47 -7.44
CA LEU A 221 -8.25 -5.72 -7.35
C LEU A 221 -6.74 -5.51 -7.60
N MET A 222 -6.32 -4.32 -8.00
CA MET A 222 -4.96 -4.14 -8.51
C MET A 222 -4.50 -2.68 -8.44
N ALA A 223 -3.27 -2.51 -7.96
CA ALA A 223 -2.51 -1.27 -8.07
C ALA A 223 -1.29 -1.46 -8.98
N ARG A 224 -0.99 -0.47 -9.81
CA ARG A 224 0.19 -0.46 -10.68
C ARG A 224 0.85 0.91 -10.71
N VAL A 225 2.15 0.94 -10.48
CA VAL A 225 2.97 2.16 -10.47
C VAL A 225 4.23 2.00 -11.32
N ALA A 226 4.67 3.08 -11.96
CA ALA A 226 5.91 3.15 -12.73
C ALA A 226 6.93 4.08 -12.05
N LEU A 227 8.19 3.67 -12.08
CA LEU A 227 9.32 4.39 -11.51
C LEU A 227 10.56 4.27 -12.39
N ASP A 228 11.13 5.42 -12.74
CA ASP A 228 12.41 5.53 -13.40
C ASP A 228 13.40 6.20 -12.45
N THR A 229 14.54 5.56 -12.21
CA THR A 229 15.63 6.10 -11.38
C THR A 229 16.97 5.99 -12.10
N ALA A 230 17.92 6.83 -11.71
CA ALA A 230 19.27 6.83 -12.26
C ALA A 230 20.33 7.08 -11.18
N SER A 231 21.58 6.73 -11.51
CA SER A 231 22.74 7.20 -10.75
C SER A 231 22.88 8.70 -10.88
N ARG A 232 23.53 9.37 -9.93
CA ARG A 232 23.75 10.84 -9.96
C ARG A 232 24.49 11.31 -11.20
N ASP A 233 25.33 10.45 -11.78
CA ASP A 233 26.03 10.74 -13.04
C ASP A 233 25.23 10.35 -14.30
N GLY A 234 24.04 9.79 -14.14
CA GLY A 234 23.10 9.42 -15.19
C GLY A 234 23.54 8.22 -16.03
N LYS A 235 24.50 7.41 -15.55
CA LYS A 235 25.11 6.34 -16.34
C LYS A 235 24.49 4.97 -16.11
N LEU A 236 23.89 4.75 -14.95
CA LEU A 236 23.12 3.56 -14.63
C LEU A 236 21.66 3.97 -14.49
N GLU A 237 20.77 3.28 -15.19
CA GLU A 237 19.34 3.59 -15.20
C GLU A 237 18.53 2.33 -14.91
N THR A 238 17.48 2.50 -14.13
CA THR A 238 16.48 1.47 -13.86
C THR A 238 15.11 2.01 -14.17
N LYS A 239 14.38 1.31 -15.03
CA LYS A 239 12.96 1.51 -15.28
C LYS A 239 12.21 0.33 -14.72
N ALA A 240 11.22 0.58 -13.89
CA ALA A 240 10.44 -0.46 -13.26
C ALA A 240 8.95 -0.14 -13.25
N THR A 241 8.13 -1.16 -13.47
CA THR A 241 6.69 -1.12 -13.26
C THR A 241 6.33 -2.18 -12.24
N TYR A 242 5.76 -1.75 -11.13
CA TYR A 242 5.36 -2.58 -10.00
C TYR A 242 3.86 -2.80 -10.07
N THR A 243 3.43 -4.05 -10.07
CA THR A 243 2.03 -4.43 -10.03
C THR A 243 1.75 -5.27 -8.80
N TYR A 244 0.83 -4.81 -7.97
CA TYR A 244 0.25 -5.57 -6.88
C TYR A 244 -1.15 -6.02 -7.27
N TYR A 245 -1.45 -7.30 -7.08
CA TYR A 245 -2.79 -7.86 -7.23
C TYR A 245 -3.31 -8.25 -5.84
N TYR A 246 -4.59 -7.95 -5.59
CA TYR A 246 -5.31 -8.43 -4.42
C TYR A 246 -5.17 -9.95 -4.29
N SER A 247 -4.92 -10.40 -3.06
CA SER A 247 -4.85 -11.82 -2.73
C SER A 247 -5.71 -12.09 -1.50
N PRO A 248 -6.80 -12.86 -1.59
CA PRO A 248 -7.66 -13.20 -0.46
C PRO A 248 -7.00 -14.19 0.52
N VAL A 249 -5.81 -14.68 0.19
CA VAL A 249 -4.99 -15.55 1.02
C VAL A 249 -3.81 -14.78 1.62
N ASN A 250 -3.10 -15.41 2.56
CA ASN A 250 -1.97 -14.78 3.26
C ASN A 250 -0.81 -14.49 2.32
N GLU A 251 -0.62 -15.30 1.25
CA GLU A 251 0.47 -15.07 0.32
C GLU A 251 0.26 -13.81 -0.51
N LYS A 252 1.28 -12.95 -0.53
CA LYS A 252 1.31 -11.66 -1.25
C LYS A 252 2.36 -11.68 -2.34
N ARG A 253 2.06 -10.97 -3.44
CA ARG A 253 2.89 -10.97 -4.66
C ARG A 253 3.00 -9.56 -5.20
N VAL A 254 4.21 -9.12 -5.49
CA VAL A 254 4.47 -7.91 -6.27
C VAL A 254 5.22 -8.32 -7.53
N PHE A 255 4.62 -8.04 -8.69
CA PHE A 255 5.23 -8.29 -9.98
C PHE A 255 5.99 -7.04 -10.42
N VAL A 256 7.28 -7.19 -10.66
CA VAL A 256 8.15 -6.10 -11.08
C VAL A 256 8.64 -6.38 -12.49
N ARG A 257 8.12 -5.61 -13.45
CA ARG A 257 8.71 -5.53 -14.78
C ARG A 257 9.87 -4.54 -14.71
N VAL A 258 11.10 -5.03 -14.86
CA VAL A 258 12.30 -4.20 -14.69
C VAL A 258 13.19 -4.25 -15.93
N GLN A 259 13.74 -3.09 -16.28
CA GLN A 259 14.77 -2.92 -17.30
C GLN A 259 15.93 -2.10 -16.71
N HIS A 260 17.12 -2.69 -16.78
CA HIS A 260 18.38 -2.07 -16.36
C HIS A 260 19.19 -1.67 -17.58
N GLU A 261 19.66 -0.42 -17.62
CA GLU A 261 20.50 0.09 -18.70
C GLU A 261 21.80 0.69 -18.16
N ALA A 262 22.91 0.35 -18.81
CA ALA A 262 24.21 0.97 -18.57
C ALA A 262 24.61 1.81 -19.80
N ARG A 263 24.86 3.11 -19.63
CA ARG A 263 25.25 4.01 -20.72
C ARG A 263 26.71 3.89 -21.15
N GLU A 264 27.54 3.25 -20.32
CA GLU A 264 28.92 2.92 -20.59
C GLU A 264 29.28 1.52 -20.07
N SER A 265 30.50 1.07 -20.37
CA SER A 265 31.00 -0.22 -19.87
C SER A 265 31.63 -0.03 -18.49
N TRP A 266 31.39 -0.98 -17.58
CA TRP A 266 31.88 -0.94 -16.21
C TRP A 266 32.66 -2.21 -15.89
N LYS A 267 33.68 -2.12 -15.02
CA LYS A 267 34.46 -3.28 -14.54
C LYS A 267 34.12 -3.51 -13.09
N GLY A 268 33.71 -4.71 -12.68
CA GLY A 268 33.40 -4.99 -11.27
C GLY A 268 32.30 -6.02 -11.13
N ASN A 269 31.59 -6.04 -10.01
CA ASN A 269 30.39 -6.86 -9.85
C ASN A 269 29.15 -6.01 -10.14
N THR A 270 28.10 -6.66 -10.64
CA THR A 270 26.83 -6.02 -10.94
C THR A 270 25.71 -6.75 -10.24
N THR A 271 24.82 -5.99 -9.59
CA THR A 271 23.63 -6.51 -8.91
C THR A 271 22.39 -5.98 -9.62
N TYR A 272 21.46 -6.87 -9.97
CA TYR A 272 20.16 -6.55 -10.57
C TYR A 272 19.02 -6.62 -9.57
N ALA A 273 19.14 -7.50 -8.57
CA ALA A 273 18.18 -7.59 -7.48
C ALA A 273 18.90 -7.94 -6.18
N TYR A 274 18.34 -7.49 -5.06
CA TYR A 274 18.95 -7.68 -3.75
C TYR A 274 17.90 -7.82 -2.64
N ILE A 275 18.04 -8.82 -1.78
CA ILE A 275 17.27 -8.92 -0.53
C ILE A 275 18.15 -8.38 0.59
N ALA A 276 17.81 -7.22 1.14
CA ALA A 276 18.62 -6.52 2.12
C ALA A 276 18.31 -6.97 3.54
N PHE A 277 19.27 -7.56 4.24
CA PHE A 277 19.20 -7.82 5.67
C PHE A 277 19.49 -6.54 6.44
N ILE A 278 18.49 -6.07 7.16
CA ILE A 278 18.63 -4.95 8.09
C ILE A 278 17.86 -5.34 9.33
N LYS A 279 18.56 -5.50 10.45
CA LYS A 279 17.95 -5.81 11.74
C LYS A 279 18.52 -4.85 12.76
N SER A 280 17.66 -3.99 13.31
CA SER A 280 18.07 -2.96 14.27
C SER A 280 17.33 -3.16 15.59
N LYS A 281 18.05 -3.01 16.70
CA LYS A 281 17.53 -3.11 18.06
C LYS A 281 18.03 -1.93 18.90
N SER A 282 17.11 -1.14 19.44
CA SER A 282 17.36 -0.09 20.42
C SER A 282 16.59 -0.35 21.72
N ARG A 283 17.23 -0.04 22.86
CA ARG A 283 16.62 -0.16 24.20
C ARG A 283 15.68 1.00 24.56
N THR A 284 15.79 2.14 23.89
CA THR A 284 15.13 3.39 24.31
C THR A 284 14.30 4.05 23.21
N ILE A 285 14.58 3.79 21.93
CA ILE A 285 13.80 4.32 20.80
C ILE A 285 13.16 3.14 20.07
N ASN A 286 11.85 2.98 20.22
CA ASN A 286 11.12 1.87 19.63
C ASN A 286 11.11 1.94 18.09
N GLU A 287 11.17 3.14 17.53
CA GLU A 287 11.18 3.41 16.10
C GLU A 287 12.41 2.79 15.40
N LEU A 288 13.52 2.58 16.14
CA LEU A 288 14.72 1.92 15.66
C LEU A 288 14.62 0.38 15.71
N ASN A 289 13.57 -0.20 16.32
CA ASN A 289 13.38 -1.65 16.39
C ASN A 289 12.70 -2.16 15.12
N MET A 290 13.47 -2.59 14.14
CA MET A 290 12.95 -2.97 12.83
C MET A 290 13.68 -4.16 12.21
N GLY A 291 13.03 -4.74 11.22
CA GLY A 291 13.59 -5.76 10.35
C GLY A 291 13.89 -7.10 11.00
N ASN A 292 14.45 -8.00 10.19
CA ASN A 292 14.82 -9.36 10.58
C ASN A 292 15.95 -9.89 9.68
N ILE A 293 16.69 -10.88 10.17
CA ILE A 293 17.59 -11.70 9.35
C ILE A 293 17.07 -13.14 9.42
N PHE A 294 16.69 -13.69 8.27
CA PHE A 294 16.25 -15.07 8.20
C PHE A 294 17.44 -16.03 8.32
N PRO A 295 17.26 -17.19 8.98
CA PRO A 295 18.35 -18.13 9.24
C PRO A 295 18.79 -18.93 8.02
N TYR A 296 18.03 -18.94 6.93
CA TYR A 296 18.36 -19.69 5.72
C TYR A 296 18.16 -18.86 4.47
N THR A 297 18.95 -19.19 3.45
CA THR A 297 18.59 -18.95 2.05
C THR A 297 18.51 -20.28 1.32
N HIS A 298 17.44 -20.46 0.55
CA HIS A 298 17.28 -21.57 -0.36
C HIS A 298 17.13 -21.05 -1.78
N PHE A 299 17.68 -21.76 -2.76
CA PHE A 299 17.45 -21.41 -4.16
C PHE A 299 17.57 -22.64 -5.05
N ASN A 300 16.95 -22.58 -6.22
CA ASN A 300 17.16 -23.59 -7.25
C ASN A 300 18.45 -23.30 -8.00
N GLY A 301 19.51 -24.03 -7.68
CA GLY A 301 20.80 -23.98 -8.35
C GLY A 301 20.83 -24.85 -9.61
N GLU A 302 22.01 -24.95 -10.24
CA GLU A 302 22.18 -25.74 -11.47
C GLU A 302 22.04 -27.26 -11.24
N MET A 303 22.23 -27.74 -10.00
CA MET A 303 22.15 -29.16 -9.63
C MET A 303 20.92 -29.52 -8.79
N GLY A 304 20.02 -28.57 -8.53
CA GLY A 304 18.85 -28.73 -7.68
C GLY A 304 18.77 -27.67 -6.59
N VAL A 305 17.91 -27.87 -5.60
CA VAL A 305 17.73 -26.93 -4.50
C VAL A 305 18.93 -26.96 -3.56
N GLU A 306 19.52 -25.79 -3.33
CA GLU A 306 20.65 -25.59 -2.41
C GLU A 306 20.18 -24.85 -1.15
N GLU A 307 20.80 -25.13 -0.01
CA GLU A 307 20.50 -24.51 1.29
C GLU A 307 21.79 -23.95 1.90
N TYR A 308 21.74 -22.70 2.36
CA TYR A 308 22.83 -22.07 3.11
C TYR A 308 22.31 -21.47 4.40
N ALA A 309 23.00 -21.74 5.50
CA ALA A 309 22.71 -21.14 6.80
C ALA A 309 23.26 -19.71 6.89
N ILE A 310 22.50 -18.82 7.53
CA ILE A 310 22.81 -17.41 7.72
C ILE A 310 22.92 -17.15 9.22
N ASP A 311 24.00 -16.49 9.65
CA ASP A 311 24.08 -15.99 11.02
C ASP A 311 23.11 -14.81 11.20
N THR A 312 22.12 -15.01 12.06
CA THR A 312 21.08 -14.01 12.33
C THR A 312 21.48 -12.96 13.36
N ASN A 313 22.66 -13.12 13.99
CA ASN A 313 23.21 -12.17 14.95
C ASN A 313 24.74 -12.08 14.82
N PRO A 314 25.24 -11.61 13.65
CA PRO A 314 26.67 -11.51 13.41
C PRO A 314 27.36 -10.60 14.44
N GLU A 315 28.49 -11.01 14.99
CA GLU A 315 29.27 -10.21 15.95
C GLU A 315 30.48 -9.50 15.28
N SER A 316 30.72 -9.76 14.00
CA SER A 316 31.88 -9.25 13.27
C SER A 316 31.58 -7.95 12.52
N LYS A 317 32.46 -6.95 12.66
CA LYS A 317 32.48 -5.76 11.80
C LYS A 317 32.96 -6.04 10.38
N GLU A 318 33.75 -7.11 10.18
CA GLU A 318 34.15 -7.59 8.86
C GLU A 318 33.03 -8.42 8.23
N PHE A 319 32.86 -8.28 6.91
CA PHE A 319 31.82 -8.97 6.16
C PHE A 319 32.05 -10.48 6.13
N GLN A 320 31.12 -11.24 6.70
CA GLN A 320 31.14 -12.68 6.73
C GLN A 320 30.42 -13.21 5.49
N TRP A 321 31.20 -13.65 4.50
CA TRP A 321 30.67 -14.23 3.27
C TRP A 321 30.14 -15.64 3.54
N ILE A 322 28.89 -15.85 3.14
CA ILE A 322 28.21 -17.16 3.15
C ILE A 322 28.33 -17.77 1.76
N ILE A 323 28.08 -16.96 0.73
CA ILE A 323 28.31 -17.28 -0.68
C ILE A 323 29.15 -16.13 -1.26
N PRO A 324 30.48 -16.25 -1.33
CA PRO A 324 31.34 -15.29 -2.00
C PRO A 324 31.02 -15.18 -3.49
N SER A 325 31.11 -13.98 -4.07
CA SER A 325 30.92 -13.80 -5.53
C SER A 325 31.95 -14.57 -6.38
N THR A 326 33.10 -14.94 -5.81
CA THR A 326 34.14 -15.76 -6.46
C THR A 326 33.73 -17.20 -6.71
N ASP A 327 32.74 -17.70 -5.99
CA ASP A 327 32.32 -19.10 -6.07
C ASP A 327 31.48 -19.37 -7.32
N ASN A 328 30.99 -18.31 -7.97
CA ASN A 328 30.21 -18.38 -9.22
C ASN A 328 28.99 -19.31 -9.13
N VAL A 329 28.35 -19.35 -7.96
CA VAL A 329 27.09 -20.07 -7.74
C VAL A 329 25.97 -19.40 -8.53
N ARG A 330 25.21 -20.17 -9.31
CA ARG A 330 24.22 -19.64 -10.27
C ARG A 330 22.84 -20.22 -10.03
N LEU A 331 21.81 -19.40 -10.28
CA LEU A 331 20.43 -19.86 -10.36
C LEU A 331 20.22 -20.76 -11.58
N GLY A 332 19.60 -21.92 -11.34
CA GLY A 332 19.11 -22.85 -12.34
C GLY A 332 17.79 -22.40 -12.98
N ASN A 333 17.07 -23.36 -13.57
CA ASN A 333 15.77 -23.13 -14.20
C ASN A 333 14.74 -24.13 -13.62
N PRO A 334 13.61 -23.67 -13.06
CA PRO A 334 13.16 -22.27 -12.87
C PRO A 334 14.06 -21.47 -11.92
N ALA A 335 14.23 -20.17 -12.20
CA ALA A 335 15.14 -19.32 -11.44
C ALA A 335 14.42 -18.68 -10.24
N TRP A 336 14.67 -19.20 -9.05
CA TRP A 336 14.13 -18.64 -7.81
C TRP A 336 15.10 -18.74 -6.65
N ILE A 337 14.95 -17.82 -5.70
CA ILE A 337 15.70 -17.76 -4.43
C ILE A 337 14.81 -17.21 -3.33
N SER A 338 14.93 -17.77 -2.12
CA SER A 338 14.27 -17.31 -0.90
C SER A 338 15.26 -17.00 0.21
N VAL A 339 14.82 -16.14 1.11
CA VAL A 339 15.32 -16.06 2.48
C VAL A 339 14.17 -16.45 3.40
N ASP A 340 14.40 -17.35 4.33
CA ASP A 340 13.32 -18.01 5.06
C ASP A 340 13.76 -18.62 6.41
N ASN A 341 12.75 -18.99 7.19
CA ASN A 341 12.92 -19.75 8.44
C ASN A 341 12.34 -21.17 8.31
N ARG A 342 12.23 -21.70 7.07
CA ARG A 342 11.53 -22.94 6.70
C ARG A 342 10.03 -22.97 6.96
N LYS A 343 9.46 -21.86 7.42
CA LYS A 343 8.01 -21.66 7.55
C LYS A 343 7.60 -20.47 6.69
N ASP A 344 8.07 -19.28 7.04
CA ASP A 344 7.86 -18.04 6.30
C ASP A 344 9.02 -17.82 5.32
N ALA A 345 8.71 -17.43 4.09
CA ALA A 345 9.66 -17.24 3.01
C ALA A 345 9.40 -15.95 2.26
N TYR A 346 10.48 -15.19 2.01
CA TYR A 346 10.49 -14.06 1.09
C TYR A 346 11.37 -14.42 -0.09
N ALA A 347 10.80 -14.39 -1.29
CA ALA A 347 11.45 -14.95 -2.47
C ALA A 347 11.38 -14.04 -3.69
N PHE A 348 12.38 -14.19 -4.54
CA PHE A 348 12.33 -13.73 -5.92
C PHE A 348 12.17 -14.91 -6.86
N ILE A 349 11.22 -14.79 -7.80
CA ILE A 349 11.04 -15.71 -8.92
C ILE A 349 11.29 -14.91 -10.21
N PHE A 350 12.28 -15.31 -10.99
CA PHE A 350 12.72 -14.57 -12.18
C PHE A 350 12.19 -15.23 -13.45
N SER A 351 11.79 -14.40 -14.42
CA SER A 351 11.47 -14.89 -15.77
C SER A 351 12.70 -15.33 -16.57
N LYS A 352 13.91 -14.98 -16.10
CA LYS A 352 15.19 -15.33 -16.73
C LYS A 352 16.18 -15.83 -15.66
N GLY A 353 16.82 -16.96 -15.93
CA GLY A 353 17.85 -17.54 -15.06
C GLY A 353 19.28 -17.13 -15.41
N GLY A 354 20.26 -17.83 -14.82
CA GLY A 354 21.70 -17.59 -15.07
C GLY A 354 22.32 -16.47 -14.25
N LEU A 355 21.60 -15.95 -13.26
CA LEU A 355 22.10 -14.96 -12.31
C LEU A 355 23.05 -15.61 -11.30
N THR A 356 24.14 -14.93 -10.98
CA THR A 356 25.07 -15.33 -9.92
C THR A 356 24.53 -14.88 -8.58
N VAL A 357 24.62 -15.75 -7.58
CA VAL A 357 24.19 -15.51 -6.20
C VAL A 357 25.41 -15.17 -5.36
N SER A 358 25.31 -14.11 -4.55
CA SER A 358 26.24 -13.88 -3.44
C SER A 358 25.46 -13.51 -2.17
N ALA A 359 26.00 -13.87 -1.02
CA ALA A 359 25.35 -13.67 0.27
C ALA A 359 26.37 -13.43 1.38
N GLY A 360 26.03 -12.57 2.34
CA GLY A 360 26.80 -12.40 3.56
C GLY A 360 26.17 -11.44 4.55
N VAL A 361 26.78 -11.38 5.73
CA VAL A 361 26.28 -10.65 6.90
C VAL A 361 27.42 -9.95 7.66
N ARG A 362 27.08 -8.91 8.43
CA ARG A 362 27.98 -8.26 9.38
C ARG A 362 27.21 -7.47 10.44
N GLU A 363 27.88 -7.15 11.53
CA GLU A 363 27.42 -6.15 12.49
C GLU A 363 27.82 -4.76 11.98
N GLU A 364 26.85 -3.92 11.61
CA GLU A 364 27.09 -2.54 11.17
C GLU A 364 27.43 -1.66 12.38
N VAL A 365 26.59 -1.72 13.42
CA VAL A 365 26.70 -0.88 14.63
C VAL A 365 26.55 -1.73 15.87
N GLY A 366 27.48 -1.57 16.82
CA GLY A 366 27.55 -2.38 18.05
C GLY A 366 27.97 -1.51 19.24
N ILE A 367 27.01 -0.79 19.81
CA ILE A 367 27.25 0.14 20.94
C ILE A 367 26.23 -0.12 22.05
N PRO A 368 26.49 0.29 23.30
CA PRO A 368 25.52 0.15 24.38
C PRO A 368 24.16 0.76 23.99
N GLY A 369 23.11 -0.05 23.99
CA GLY A 369 21.74 0.41 23.72
C GLY A 369 21.32 0.48 22.24
N LEU A 370 22.23 0.26 21.28
CA LEU A 370 21.93 0.15 19.85
C LEU A 370 22.82 -0.90 19.16
N GLU A 371 22.16 -1.87 18.52
CA GLU A 371 22.77 -2.91 17.69
C GLU A 371 22.09 -2.85 16.31
N VAL A 372 22.88 -2.83 15.24
CA VAL A 372 22.40 -2.87 13.85
C VAL A 372 23.19 -3.94 13.11
N ASP A 373 22.50 -4.96 12.64
CA ASP A 373 23.02 -6.03 11.81
C ASP A 373 22.61 -5.79 10.35
N GLY A 374 23.54 -6.06 9.45
CA GLY A 374 23.42 -5.81 8.02
C GLY A 374 23.87 -6.99 7.18
N GLY A 375 23.62 -6.92 5.87
CA GLY A 375 23.98 -7.93 4.90
C GLY A 375 22.87 -8.14 3.89
N GLY A 376 22.91 -9.24 3.15
CA GLY A 376 21.85 -9.59 2.22
C GLY A 376 22.22 -10.68 1.23
N VAL A 377 21.34 -10.87 0.25
CA VAL A 377 21.52 -11.79 -0.87
C VAL A 377 21.41 -11.01 -2.17
N SER A 378 22.47 -11.01 -2.96
CA SER A 378 22.60 -10.25 -4.22
C SER A 378 22.54 -11.18 -5.43
N LEU A 379 21.80 -10.75 -6.45
CA LEU A 379 21.53 -11.48 -7.68
C LEU A 379 22.01 -10.62 -8.85
N GLY A 380 22.94 -11.13 -9.66
CA GLY A 380 23.43 -10.38 -10.81
C GLY A 380 24.53 -11.09 -11.61
N GLU A 381 25.57 -10.36 -11.97
CA GLU A 381 26.67 -10.84 -12.80
C GLU A 381 28.02 -10.50 -12.16
N HIS A 382 28.97 -11.44 -12.24
CA HIS A 382 30.36 -11.20 -11.88
C HIS A 382 31.13 -10.77 -13.13
N GLY A 383 31.78 -9.61 -13.06
CA GLY A 383 32.74 -9.16 -14.07
C GLY A 383 32.26 -7.95 -14.85
N SER A 384 33.04 -7.57 -15.87
CA SER A 384 32.77 -6.33 -16.59
C SER A 384 31.47 -6.41 -17.40
N ILE A 385 30.58 -5.43 -17.20
CA ILE A 385 29.38 -5.26 -18.01
C ILE A 385 29.63 -4.28 -19.16
N GLY A 386 29.00 -4.54 -20.30
CA GLY A 386 29.04 -3.64 -21.46
C GLY A 386 27.99 -2.53 -21.40
N ARG A 387 28.07 -1.60 -22.36
CA ARG A 387 27.00 -0.61 -22.61
C ARG A 387 25.73 -1.27 -23.17
N GLY A 388 24.57 -0.79 -22.74
CA GLY A 388 23.22 -1.13 -23.22
C GLY A 388 22.37 -1.77 -22.13
N THR A 389 21.28 -2.41 -22.51
CA THR A 389 20.41 -3.17 -21.60
C THR A 389 21.18 -4.33 -20.93
N ARG A 390 21.15 -4.37 -19.59
CA ARG A 390 21.83 -5.38 -18.76
C ARG A 390 20.88 -6.48 -18.33
N TYR A 391 19.71 -6.09 -17.87
CA TYR A 391 18.63 -7.01 -17.51
C TYR A 391 17.32 -6.45 -18.04
N ASP A 392 16.46 -7.35 -18.49
CA ASP A 392 15.15 -7.00 -19.04
C ASP A 392 14.20 -8.17 -18.81
N GLY A 393 13.39 -8.11 -17.76
CA GLY A 393 12.56 -9.24 -17.37
C GLY A 393 11.48 -8.88 -16.34
N VAL A 394 10.76 -9.91 -15.91
CA VAL A 394 9.77 -9.85 -14.84
C VAL A 394 10.34 -10.59 -13.64
N VAL A 395 10.19 -10.01 -12.46
CA VAL A 395 10.54 -10.61 -11.18
C VAL A 395 9.29 -10.60 -10.32
N GLU A 396 8.87 -11.75 -9.81
CA GLU A 396 7.87 -11.82 -8.76
C GLU A 396 8.57 -11.76 -7.41
N LEU A 397 8.21 -10.77 -6.58
CA LEU A 397 8.44 -10.79 -5.15
C LEU A 397 7.30 -11.56 -4.49
N PHE A 398 7.60 -12.76 -4.02
CA PHE A 398 6.67 -13.62 -3.30
C PHE A 398 6.91 -13.51 -1.79
N ILE A 399 5.83 -13.37 -1.03
CA ILE A 399 5.83 -13.41 0.42
C ILE A 399 4.77 -14.39 0.86
N GLY A 400 5.19 -15.46 1.53
CA GLY A 400 4.28 -16.52 1.96
C GLY A 400 5.01 -17.62 2.71
N GLU A 401 4.49 -18.83 2.63
CA GLU A 401 5.08 -19.98 3.29
C GLU A 401 6.08 -20.71 2.39
N TYR A 402 7.18 -21.19 2.97
CA TYR A 402 8.23 -21.91 2.25
C TYR A 402 7.70 -23.17 1.56
N GLU A 403 6.78 -23.90 2.20
CA GLU A 403 6.17 -25.11 1.63
C GLU A 403 5.36 -24.84 0.35
N HIS A 404 4.94 -23.59 0.12
CA HIS A 404 4.20 -23.18 -1.06
C HIS A 404 5.10 -22.70 -2.21
N MET A 405 6.43 -22.66 -2.03
CA MET A 405 7.37 -22.15 -3.04
C MET A 405 7.27 -22.87 -4.38
N GLU A 406 7.23 -24.21 -4.39
CA GLU A 406 7.14 -24.98 -5.64
C GLU A 406 5.83 -24.72 -6.38
N ARG A 407 4.72 -24.63 -5.64
CA ARG A 407 3.40 -24.26 -6.17
C ARG A 407 3.44 -22.88 -6.79
N GLU A 408 4.06 -21.91 -6.12
CA GLU A 408 4.16 -20.54 -6.62
C GLU A 408 5.03 -20.44 -7.87
N VAL A 409 6.18 -21.10 -7.91
CA VAL A 409 7.06 -21.12 -9.08
C VAL A 409 6.35 -21.71 -10.31
N ASN A 410 5.54 -22.76 -10.10
CA ASN A 410 4.70 -23.33 -11.15
C ASN A 410 3.58 -22.36 -11.58
N ALA A 411 2.95 -21.67 -10.63
CA ALA A 411 1.91 -20.68 -10.89
C ALA A 411 2.47 -19.48 -11.67
N PHE A 412 3.63 -18.94 -11.27
CA PHE A 412 4.32 -17.87 -11.98
C PHE A 412 4.44 -18.18 -13.47
N SER A 413 5.01 -19.34 -13.80
CA SER A 413 5.22 -19.76 -15.18
C SER A 413 3.90 -20.00 -15.94
N SER A 414 2.92 -20.61 -15.27
CA SER A 414 1.64 -21.00 -15.90
C SER A 414 0.72 -19.81 -16.16
N PHE A 415 0.77 -18.78 -15.32
CA PHE A 415 -0.04 -17.57 -15.46
C PHE A 415 0.62 -16.45 -16.27
N MET A 416 1.91 -16.55 -16.62
CA MET A 416 2.57 -15.56 -17.47
C MET A 416 1.79 -15.17 -18.75
N PRO A 417 1.16 -16.11 -19.51
CA PRO A 417 0.37 -15.76 -20.69
C PRO A 417 -0.93 -14.98 -20.38
N PHE A 418 -1.38 -15.04 -19.13
CA PHE A 418 -2.63 -14.44 -18.64
C PHE A 418 -2.35 -13.24 -17.74
N ARG A 419 -1.18 -12.62 -17.87
CA ARG A 419 -0.79 -11.43 -17.11
C ARG A 419 -0.33 -10.36 -18.08
N ASN A 420 -1.21 -9.39 -18.33
CA ASN A 420 -0.92 -8.21 -19.11
C ASN A 420 -0.17 -7.14 -18.32
N GLY A 421 0.32 -6.11 -19.04
CA GLY A 421 0.94 -4.96 -18.39
C GLY A 421 2.40 -5.17 -17.98
N PHE A 422 3.10 -6.13 -18.61
CA PHE A 422 4.57 -6.23 -18.54
C PHE A 422 5.28 -5.30 -19.55
N GLU A 423 4.59 -4.26 -20.02
CA GLU A 423 5.21 -3.13 -20.70
C GLU A 423 5.69 -2.12 -19.65
N LEU A 424 6.78 -1.41 -19.94
CA LEU A 424 7.24 -0.34 -19.06
C LEU A 424 6.24 0.82 -19.14
N GLY A 425 5.72 1.23 -17.99
CA GLY A 425 4.82 2.38 -17.90
C GLY A 425 5.51 3.70 -18.20
N GLU A 426 4.75 4.66 -18.72
CA GLU A 426 5.20 6.04 -18.85
C GLU A 426 5.27 6.73 -17.48
N VAL A 427 6.26 7.59 -17.30
CA VAL A 427 6.49 8.35 -16.06
C VAL A 427 6.34 9.86 -16.28
N GLU A 428 5.97 10.57 -15.22
CA GLU A 428 5.90 12.04 -15.19
C GLU A 428 7.01 12.61 -14.29
N ARG A 429 7.48 13.83 -14.60
CA ARG A 429 8.51 14.51 -13.79
C ARG A 429 7.94 15.03 -12.48
N GLU A 430 8.74 14.97 -11.42
CA GLU A 430 8.35 15.25 -10.04
C GLU A 430 7.92 16.72 -9.80
N ARG A 431 7.08 16.92 -8.79
CA ARG A 431 6.67 18.24 -8.26
C ARG A 431 7.69 18.77 -7.25
N GLU A 432 7.72 20.09 -7.07
CA GLU A 432 8.61 20.79 -6.12
C GLU A 432 8.25 20.49 -4.64
N LYS A 433 9.25 20.46 -3.76
CA LYS A 433 9.11 20.31 -2.30
C LYS A 433 9.48 21.60 -1.58
N HIS A 434 9.01 21.74 -0.34
CA HIS A 434 9.22 22.93 0.48
C HIS A 434 9.69 22.58 1.90
N ASN A 435 10.38 23.53 2.55
CA ASN A 435 10.85 23.39 3.92
C ASN A 435 9.80 23.86 4.94
N LEU A 436 9.45 23.00 5.88
CA LEU A 436 8.66 23.35 7.07
C LEU A 436 9.55 23.33 8.32
N THR A 437 9.69 24.48 8.99
CA THR A 437 10.37 24.56 10.29
C THR A 437 9.35 24.70 11.42
N VAL A 438 9.32 23.74 12.34
CA VAL A 438 8.48 23.80 13.54
C VAL A 438 9.31 24.32 14.72
N ARG A 439 8.92 25.47 15.27
CA ARG A 439 9.53 26.09 16.46
C ARG A 439 8.67 25.84 17.69
N VAL A 440 9.20 25.09 18.65
CA VAL A 440 8.51 24.82 19.92
C VAL A 440 8.73 25.91 20.96
N HIS A 441 7.68 26.24 21.70
CA HIS A 441 7.68 27.21 22.79
C HIS A 441 7.27 26.56 24.12
N LEU A 442 7.59 27.22 25.25
CA LEU A 442 7.24 26.86 26.64
C LEU A 442 7.84 25.55 27.21
N ARG A 443 8.34 24.65 26.36
CA ARG A 443 9.14 23.48 26.73
C ARG A 443 10.44 23.46 25.96
N HIS A 444 11.49 22.92 26.56
CA HIS A 444 12.83 22.88 25.98
C HIS A 444 13.41 21.49 26.07
N THR A 445 14.21 21.16 25.06
CA THR A 445 14.97 19.93 24.95
C THR A 445 16.45 20.29 25.05
N ILE A 446 17.23 19.52 25.81
CA ILE A 446 18.69 19.66 25.78
C ILE A 446 19.17 19.15 24.41
N PRO A 447 20.09 19.87 23.73
CA PRO A 447 20.64 19.40 22.44
C PRO A 447 21.12 17.95 22.52
N PHE A 448 20.86 17.17 21.48
CA PHE A 448 21.28 15.76 21.36
C PHE A 448 20.72 14.82 22.44
N SER A 449 19.66 15.20 23.16
CA SER A 449 19.06 14.35 24.19
C SER A 449 18.51 13.03 23.64
N SER A 450 17.89 13.03 22.45
CA SER A 450 17.47 11.80 21.76
C SER A 450 18.67 10.88 21.44
N TYR A 451 19.75 11.48 20.96
CA TYR A 451 21.01 10.77 20.70
C TYR A 451 21.62 10.16 21.97
N LEU A 452 21.75 10.95 23.03
CA LEU A 452 22.29 10.48 24.31
C LEU A 452 21.40 9.40 24.93
N SER A 453 20.07 9.54 24.80
CA SER A 453 19.11 8.54 25.26
C SER A 453 19.41 7.19 24.63
N THR A 454 19.60 7.17 23.31
CA THR A 454 19.90 5.98 22.52
C THR A 454 21.26 5.38 22.81
N LEU A 455 22.31 6.21 22.80
CA LEU A 455 23.70 5.78 23.02
C LEU A 455 23.94 5.23 24.43
N THR A 456 23.20 5.71 25.44
CA THR A 456 23.41 5.30 26.83
C THR A 456 22.40 4.27 27.31
N GLY A 457 21.28 4.10 26.59
CA GLY A 457 20.13 3.33 27.05
C GLY A 457 19.41 3.96 28.25
N LEU A 458 19.69 5.23 28.58
CA LEU A 458 19.05 5.96 29.67
C LEU A 458 17.87 6.79 29.15
N PRO A 459 16.72 6.86 29.84
CA PRO A 459 15.52 7.59 29.39
C PRO A 459 15.68 9.12 29.53
N ILE A 460 16.54 9.72 28.71
CA ILE A 460 16.79 11.17 28.71
C ILE A 460 15.63 11.89 28.01
N PRO A 461 14.95 12.85 28.66
CA PRO A 461 13.77 13.47 28.06
C PRO A 461 14.06 14.31 26.81
N PHE A 462 13.24 14.14 25.77
CA PHE A 462 13.28 14.93 24.55
C PHE A 462 11.86 15.22 24.03
N ILE A 463 11.75 16.16 23.09
CA ILE A 463 10.49 16.46 22.38
C ILE A 463 10.62 15.94 20.97
N GLU A 464 9.57 15.30 20.48
CA GLU A 464 9.40 14.81 19.13
C GLU A 464 8.22 15.53 18.48
N ILE A 465 8.37 15.92 17.23
CA ILE A 465 7.31 16.47 16.40
C ILE A 465 6.88 15.39 15.42
N GLU A 466 5.58 15.21 15.23
CA GLU A 466 4.98 14.36 14.21
C GLU A 466 4.08 15.21 13.29
N LEU A 467 4.16 14.98 11.99
CA LEU A 467 3.32 15.56 10.95
C LEU A 467 2.37 14.49 10.41
N TRP A 468 1.08 14.80 10.39
CA TRP A 468 0.03 13.86 10.01
C TRP A 468 -0.82 14.41 8.86
N ASN A 469 -1.15 13.56 7.90
CA ASN A 469 -2.17 13.77 6.86
C ASN A 469 -2.89 12.43 6.68
N ASP A 470 -3.91 12.18 7.51
CA ASP A 470 -4.56 10.88 7.81
C ASP A 470 -3.65 9.80 8.41
N HIS A 471 -2.40 9.70 7.96
CA HIS A 471 -1.34 8.85 8.50
C HIS A 471 -0.13 9.70 8.90
N LEU A 472 0.83 9.09 9.61
CA LEU A 472 2.09 9.76 9.96
C LEU A 472 2.94 9.96 8.68
N VAL A 473 3.20 11.21 8.32
CA VAL A 473 3.98 11.61 7.13
C VAL A 473 5.43 11.92 7.47
N ALA A 474 5.67 12.54 8.62
CA ALA A 474 7.03 12.82 9.05
C ALA A 474 7.10 12.95 10.56
N GLN A 475 8.28 12.75 11.10
CA GLN A 475 8.58 12.97 12.50
C GLN A 475 10.04 13.34 12.69
N ASP A 476 10.32 14.15 13.70
CA ASP A 476 11.68 14.61 13.98
C ASP A 476 11.81 14.98 15.46
N ALA A 477 12.99 14.70 16.03
CA ALA A 477 13.30 15.11 17.39
C ALA A 477 13.69 16.60 17.40
N VAL A 478 13.06 17.38 18.28
CA VAL A 478 13.39 18.79 18.44
C VAL A 478 14.84 18.93 18.91
N ASN A 479 15.67 19.47 18.02
CA ASN A 479 16.99 19.92 18.39
C ASN A 479 16.93 21.39 18.84
N PHE A 480 17.30 21.63 20.09
CA PHE A 480 17.16 22.92 20.77
C PHE A 480 15.70 23.39 20.87
N ARG A 481 15.18 24.04 19.81
CA ARG A 481 13.80 24.53 19.71
C ARG A 481 13.15 24.26 18.35
N THR A 482 13.86 23.62 17.44
CA THR A 482 13.41 23.45 16.05
C THR A 482 13.41 21.99 15.65
N ALA A 483 12.40 21.62 14.87
CA ALA A 483 12.39 20.44 14.01
C ALA A 483 12.18 20.94 12.57
N SER A 484 12.84 20.32 11.60
CA SER A 484 12.82 20.77 10.21
C SER A 484 12.48 19.62 9.28
N PHE A 485 11.51 19.86 8.41
CA PHE A 485 10.96 18.89 7.49
C PHE A 485 11.06 19.42 6.07
N GLU A 486 11.30 18.54 5.11
CA GLU A 486 11.21 18.83 3.69
C GLU A 486 10.08 17.98 3.12
N ILE A 487 8.94 18.60 2.85
CA ILE A 487 7.68 17.91 2.55
C ILE A 487 6.93 18.58 1.39
N PRO A 488 6.07 17.84 0.67
CA PRO A 488 5.21 18.41 -0.37
C PRO A 488 4.19 19.43 0.19
N GLU A 489 3.71 20.34 -0.66
CA GLU A 489 2.58 21.23 -0.33
C GLU A 489 1.34 20.43 0.11
N GLY A 490 0.59 20.96 1.08
CA GLY A 490 -0.58 20.26 1.60
C GLY A 490 -1.08 20.74 2.96
N SER A 491 -2.05 19.99 3.48
CA SER A 491 -2.69 20.17 4.78
C SER A 491 -2.17 19.13 5.77
N TYR A 492 -1.67 19.57 6.92
CA TYR A 492 -1.06 18.70 7.92
C TYR A 492 -1.48 19.05 9.35
N VAL A 493 -1.57 18.03 10.21
CA VAL A 493 -1.69 18.18 11.66
C VAL A 493 -0.34 17.94 12.30
N VAL A 494 0.21 18.96 12.96
CA VAL A 494 1.49 18.92 13.67
C VAL A 494 1.25 18.60 15.14
N LYS A 495 1.76 17.46 15.61
CA LYS A 495 1.66 16.98 16.98
C LYS A 495 3.03 17.02 17.65
N ALA A 496 3.10 17.44 18.91
CA ALA A 496 4.32 17.42 19.71
C ALA A 496 4.17 16.45 20.88
N TYR A 497 5.14 15.56 21.02
CA TYR A 497 5.22 14.58 22.08
C TYR A 497 6.48 14.80 22.92
N ARG A 498 6.36 14.67 24.24
CA ARG A 498 7.50 14.62 25.14
C ARG A 498 7.74 13.18 25.56
N HIS A 499 8.93 12.70 25.25
CA HIS A 499 9.47 11.43 25.73
C HIS A 499 10.19 11.64 27.05
N GLY A 500 10.10 10.68 27.96
CA GLY A 500 10.82 10.70 29.23
C GLY A 500 10.60 9.42 30.03
N ILE A 501 11.02 9.43 31.29
CA ILE A 501 10.98 8.26 32.19
C ILE A 501 9.59 7.63 32.31
N ARG A 502 8.52 8.44 32.21
CA ARG A 502 7.13 7.98 32.33
C ARG A 502 6.47 7.62 30.99
N GLY A 503 7.25 7.54 29.91
CA GLY A 503 6.76 7.28 28.56
C GLY A 503 6.53 8.54 27.72
N LYS A 504 5.84 8.36 26.60
CA LYS A 504 5.48 9.38 25.60
C LYS A 504 4.23 10.15 26.08
N THR A 505 4.27 11.48 26.05
CA THR A 505 3.15 12.35 26.46
C THR A 505 2.81 13.37 25.39
N PHE A 506 1.53 13.57 25.09
CA PHE A 506 1.06 14.49 24.05
C PHE A 506 0.93 15.92 24.60
N ILE A 507 1.79 16.84 24.12
CA ILE A 507 2.00 18.16 24.75
C ILE A 507 1.71 19.36 23.85
N GLY A 508 1.47 19.19 22.55
CA GLY A 508 1.15 20.31 21.67
C GLY A 508 0.52 19.84 20.36
N VAL A 509 -0.39 20.62 19.80
CA VAL A 509 -1.01 20.32 18.50
C VAL A 509 -1.43 21.58 17.77
N GLN A 510 -1.20 21.63 16.46
CA GLN A 510 -1.60 22.72 15.58
C GLN A 510 -1.71 22.22 14.13
N SER A 511 -2.68 22.75 13.38
CA SER A 511 -2.87 22.40 11.97
C SER A 511 -2.23 23.46 11.07
N LEU A 512 -1.80 23.06 9.88
CA LEU A 512 -1.13 23.94 8.92
C LEU A 512 -1.49 23.53 7.49
N ASP A 513 -1.95 24.50 6.71
CA ASP A 513 -2.01 24.44 5.24
C ASP A 513 -0.88 25.30 4.69
N PHE A 514 -0.01 24.74 3.85
CA PHE A 514 1.08 25.51 3.23
C PHE A 514 1.34 25.11 1.77
N LYS A 515 1.92 26.05 1.02
CA LYS A 515 2.24 25.94 -0.42
C LYS A 515 3.68 26.33 -0.77
N GLU A 516 4.44 26.78 0.23
CA GLU A 516 5.82 27.23 0.11
C GLU A 516 6.52 27.09 1.47
N ASP A 517 7.82 27.35 1.52
CA ASP A 517 8.61 27.26 2.76
C ASP A 517 7.96 28.03 3.92
N ALA A 518 7.76 27.35 5.06
CA ALA A 518 6.96 27.87 6.17
C ALA A 518 7.65 27.66 7.53
N THR A 519 7.31 28.52 8.49
CA THR A 519 7.69 28.35 9.91
C THR A 519 6.45 28.32 10.79
N LEU A 520 6.23 27.19 11.48
CA LEU A 520 5.15 27.00 12.43
C LEU A 520 5.63 27.25 13.87
N HIS A 521 4.89 28.04 14.64
CA HIS A 521 5.18 28.30 16.05
C HIS A 521 4.26 27.46 16.95
N LEU A 522 4.74 26.30 17.39
CA LEU A 522 3.97 25.34 18.18
C LEU A 522 4.13 25.57 19.69
N PHE A 523 3.04 25.86 20.38
CA PHE A 523 3.04 26.07 21.83
C PHE A 523 2.79 24.76 22.58
N CYS A 524 3.78 24.31 23.34
CA CYS A 524 3.72 23.05 24.07
C CYS A 524 3.33 23.25 25.55
N THR A 525 2.29 22.56 26.03
CA THR A 525 1.75 22.68 27.39
C THR A 525 2.01 21.41 28.22
N PHE A 526 0.94 20.71 28.61
CA PHE A 526 0.93 19.46 29.36
C PHE A 526 -0.02 18.49 28.67
N GLN A 527 0.14 17.19 28.85
CA GLN A 527 -0.93 16.26 28.51
C GLN A 527 -2.06 16.40 29.51
N GLY A 528 -3.27 16.56 29.00
CA GLY A 528 -4.51 16.37 29.73
C GLY A 528 -5.28 15.15 29.20
N GLU A 529 -6.39 14.83 29.86
CA GLU A 529 -7.23 13.67 29.53
C GLU A 529 -8.68 14.12 29.32
N LEU A 530 -9.24 13.81 28.14
CA LEU A 530 -10.66 13.97 27.89
C LEU A 530 -11.35 12.62 28.09
N HIS A 531 -12.28 12.57 29.02
CA HIS A 531 -13.14 11.41 29.22
C HIS A 531 -14.44 11.61 28.43
N VAL A 532 -14.77 10.67 27.54
CA VAL A 532 -15.99 10.75 26.73
C VAL A 532 -16.85 9.53 26.99
N ALA A 533 -18.08 9.77 27.42
CA ALA A 533 -19.13 8.76 27.50
C ALA A 533 -20.14 9.00 26.38
N ALA A 534 -20.46 7.94 25.63
CA ALA A 534 -21.39 7.95 24.50
C ALA A 534 -21.88 6.51 24.24
N PRO A 535 -22.98 6.32 23.49
CA PRO A 535 -23.45 4.98 23.13
C PRO A 535 -22.39 4.13 22.39
N GLU A 536 -22.36 2.83 22.70
CA GLU A 536 -21.44 1.86 22.06
C GLU A 536 -21.64 1.82 20.53
N GLY A 537 -20.55 1.76 19.77
CA GLY A 537 -20.59 1.84 18.30
C GLY A 537 -20.59 3.27 17.74
N SER A 538 -20.46 4.29 18.61
CA SER A 538 -20.17 5.66 18.18
C SER A 538 -18.68 5.84 17.85
N THR A 539 -18.37 6.75 16.94
CA THR A 539 -17.01 7.23 16.64
C THR A 539 -16.88 8.66 17.13
N ILE A 540 -15.89 8.92 17.99
CA ILE A 540 -15.58 10.24 18.53
C ILE A 540 -14.48 10.87 17.68
N LEU A 541 -14.73 12.05 17.12
CA LEU A 541 -13.71 12.86 16.48
C LEU A 541 -13.42 14.09 17.33
N ILE A 542 -12.15 14.36 17.60
CA ILE A 542 -11.71 15.61 18.22
C ILE A 542 -11.04 16.45 17.14
N LEU A 543 -11.52 17.67 16.98
CA LEU A 543 -11.03 18.62 16.01
C LEU A 543 -10.33 19.80 16.70
N LYS A 544 -9.31 20.31 16.01
CA LYS A 544 -8.70 21.61 16.30
C LYS A 544 -8.48 22.34 14.98
N ASP A 545 -8.92 23.58 14.91
CA ASP A 545 -8.83 24.40 13.69
C ASP A 545 -9.38 23.66 12.45
N LYS A 546 -10.54 23.00 12.61
CA LYS A 546 -11.24 22.18 11.60
C LYS A 546 -10.55 20.88 11.15
N HIS A 547 -9.39 20.55 11.69
CA HIS A 547 -8.69 19.31 11.37
C HIS A 547 -8.87 18.29 12.50
N ILE A 548 -8.98 17.02 12.15
CA ILE A 548 -9.10 15.92 13.11
C ILE A 548 -7.75 15.70 13.80
N VAL A 549 -7.71 15.85 15.12
CA VAL A 549 -6.50 15.63 15.94
C VAL A 549 -6.52 14.31 16.70
N ALA A 550 -7.71 13.76 16.96
CA ALA A 550 -7.90 12.42 17.51
C ALA A 550 -9.20 11.81 16.95
N ARG A 551 -9.20 10.49 16.74
CA ARG A 551 -10.35 9.69 16.31
C ARG A 551 -10.36 8.41 17.15
N GLU A 552 -11.47 8.14 17.83
CA GLU A 552 -11.62 6.95 18.68
C GLU A 552 -12.96 6.28 18.45
N SER A 553 -13.02 4.96 18.52
CA SER A 553 -14.27 4.20 18.48
C SER A 553 -14.70 3.80 19.88
N MET A 554 -15.99 3.97 20.18
CA MET A 554 -16.58 3.61 21.46
C MET A 554 -16.76 2.10 21.56
N ASN A 555 -15.78 1.43 22.15
CA ASN A 555 -15.80 -0.01 22.48
C ASN A 555 -16.16 -0.30 23.95
N ALA A 556 -16.41 0.76 24.72
CA ALA A 556 -16.80 0.73 26.11
C ALA A 556 -17.73 1.92 26.38
N LEU A 557 -18.38 1.96 27.56
CA LEU A 557 -19.28 3.05 27.96
C LEU A 557 -18.56 4.42 28.08
N GLU A 558 -17.25 4.39 28.34
CA GLU A 558 -16.41 5.58 28.50
C GLU A 558 -15.02 5.29 27.97
N ILE A 559 -14.42 6.28 27.29
CA ILE A 559 -13.04 6.24 26.80
C ILE A 559 -12.25 7.44 27.32
N SER A 560 -10.92 7.29 27.43
CA SER A 560 -9.99 8.38 27.78
C SER A 560 -9.15 8.74 26.56
N ILE A 561 -9.18 10.01 26.17
CA ILE A 561 -8.47 10.55 25.00
C ILE A 561 -7.41 11.54 25.49
N PRO A 562 -6.11 11.23 25.37
CA PRO A 562 -5.05 12.15 25.76
C PRO A 562 -4.96 13.31 24.76
N LEU A 563 -4.94 14.55 25.26
CA LEU A 563 -4.91 15.77 24.45
C LEU A 563 -4.07 16.87 25.12
N PRO A 564 -3.48 17.82 24.37
CA PRO A 564 -2.79 18.95 24.98
C PRO A 564 -3.75 19.81 25.81
N ALA A 565 -3.40 19.97 27.08
CA ALA A 565 -4.07 20.80 28.05
C ALA A 565 -4.01 22.30 27.69
N LEU A 566 -4.90 23.08 28.30
CA LEU A 566 -5.02 24.54 28.17
C LEU A 566 -5.33 24.99 26.74
N ALA A 567 -6.16 24.23 26.04
CA ALA A 567 -6.57 24.51 24.67
C ALA A 567 -8.08 24.24 24.48
N THR A 568 -8.65 24.86 23.45
CA THR A 568 -10.02 24.62 23.01
C THR A 568 -10.03 23.62 21.85
N TYR A 569 -11.01 22.73 21.86
CA TYR A 569 -11.25 21.69 20.86
C TYR A 569 -12.73 21.64 20.51
N THR A 570 -13.06 20.96 19.43
CA THR A 570 -14.43 20.57 19.08
C THR A 570 -14.52 19.05 19.13
N VAL A 571 -15.55 18.49 19.76
CA VAL A 571 -15.86 17.06 19.68
C VAL A 571 -17.04 16.86 18.75
N GLN A 572 -16.94 15.89 17.86
CA GLN A 572 -18.03 15.37 17.05
C GLN A 572 -18.28 13.92 17.41
N VAL A 573 -19.55 13.57 17.63
CA VAL A 573 -19.97 12.19 17.91
C VAL A 573 -20.70 11.66 16.68
N LEU A 574 -20.13 10.65 16.03
CA LEU A 574 -20.73 9.98 14.89
C LEU A 574 -21.34 8.64 15.36
N TYR A 575 -22.54 8.30 14.94
CA TYR A 575 -23.12 6.97 15.16
C TYR A 575 -23.50 6.35 13.83
N ARG A 576 -22.87 5.22 13.48
CA ARG A 576 -23.05 4.55 12.17
C ARG A 576 -22.86 5.50 10.96
N GLY A 577 -21.93 6.45 11.09
CA GLY A 577 -21.61 7.44 10.06
C GLY A 577 -22.45 8.72 10.09
N PHE A 578 -23.47 8.82 10.94
CA PHE A 578 -24.28 10.02 11.12
C PHE A 578 -23.71 10.90 12.22
N LEU A 579 -23.57 12.22 11.98
CA LEU A 579 -23.20 13.18 13.01
C LEU A 579 -24.39 13.38 13.96
N MET A 580 -24.20 13.00 15.21
CA MET A 580 -25.25 13.08 16.24
C MET A 580 -25.10 14.35 17.08
N GLU A 581 -23.88 14.70 17.45
CA GLU A 581 -23.58 15.83 18.34
C GLU A 581 -22.28 16.52 17.93
N GLU A 582 -22.22 17.84 18.11
CA GLU A 582 -21.00 18.66 17.95
C GLU A 582 -20.92 19.73 19.05
N GLU A 583 -19.87 19.69 19.88
CA GLU A 583 -19.66 20.66 20.97
C GLU A 583 -18.22 21.18 21.00
N SER A 584 -18.05 22.49 21.21
CA SER A 584 -16.73 23.08 21.50
C SER A 584 -16.46 23.15 22.99
N PHE A 585 -15.27 22.71 23.42
CA PHE A 585 -14.88 22.64 24.82
C PHE A 585 -13.45 23.12 25.07
N PHE A 586 -13.23 23.77 26.21
CA PHE A 586 -11.89 24.03 26.73
C PHE A 586 -11.44 22.89 27.65
N LEU A 587 -10.23 22.36 27.42
CA LEU A 587 -9.62 21.31 28.22
C LEU A 587 -8.57 21.91 29.18
N PRO A 588 -8.84 21.99 30.51
CA PRO A 588 -7.85 22.46 31.45
C PRO A 588 -6.74 21.43 31.65
N PHE A 589 -7.04 20.28 32.28
CA PHE A 589 -6.14 19.13 32.45
C PHE A 589 -6.91 17.81 32.38
N SER A 590 -8.15 17.82 32.88
CA SER A 590 -9.10 16.75 32.65
C SER A 590 -10.48 17.37 32.43
N ARG A 591 -11.28 16.76 31.57
CA ARG A 591 -12.69 17.10 31.35
C ARG A 591 -13.45 15.83 31.01
N SER A 592 -14.67 15.73 31.50
CA SER A 592 -15.60 14.66 31.11
C SER A 592 -16.74 15.25 30.29
N LEU A 593 -17.05 14.61 29.17
CA LEU A 593 -18.21 14.89 28.33
C LEU A 593 -19.06 13.63 28.27
N SER A 594 -20.39 13.79 28.36
CA SER A 594 -21.34 12.69 28.28
C SER A 594 -22.37 13.05 27.25
N PHE A 595 -22.52 12.19 26.25
CA PHE A 595 -23.49 12.29 25.18
C PHE A 595 -24.48 11.15 25.33
N ASP A 596 -25.75 11.49 25.31
CA ASP A 596 -26.85 10.54 25.32
C ASP A 596 -27.81 10.95 24.21
N PHE A 597 -28.17 10.00 23.36
CA PHE A 597 -29.10 10.22 22.27
C PHE A 597 -29.92 8.96 22.04
N ASP A 598 -31.22 9.15 21.84
CA ASP A 598 -32.15 8.07 21.61
C ASP A 598 -31.92 7.47 20.21
N VAL A 599 -31.54 6.20 20.18
CA VAL A 599 -31.50 5.41 18.94
C VAL A 599 -32.85 4.71 18.75
N HIS A 600 -33.52 4.99 17.64
CA HIS A 600 -34.79 4.35 17.30
C HIS A 600 -34.60 3.34 16.16
N GLU A 601 -35.22 2.16 16.28
CA GLU A 601 -35.35 1.24 15.15
C GLU A 601 -36.27 1.86 14.10
N PHE A 602 -35.68 2.37 13.03
CA PHE A 602 -36.41 2.85 11.87
C PHE A 602 -36.52 1.75 10.82
N ARG A 603 -37.72 1.16 10.67
CA ARG A 603 -38.01 0.14 9.66
C ARG A 603 -38.94 0.69 8.60
N VAL A 604 -38.42 0.90 7.39
CA VAL A 604 -39.23 1.21 6.21
C VAL A 604 -39.74 -0.10 5.60
N VAL A 605 -41.06 -0.28 5.56
CA VAL A 605 -41.70 -1.37 4.84
C VAL A 605 -42.46 -0.79 3.66
N MET A 606 -41.85 -0.83 2.48
CA MET A 606 -42.49 -0.41 1.23
C MET A 606 -43.32 -1.57 0.68
N LYS A 607 -44.58 -1.28 0.35
CA LYS A 607 -45.50 -2.20 -0.30
C LYS A 607 -46.12 -1.50 -1.50
N ASP A 608 -46.43 -2.24 -2.56
CA ASP A 608 -47.17 -1.70 -3.69
C ASP A 608 -48.63 -1.40 -3.31
N THR A 609 -49.39 -0.85 -4.26
CA THR A 609 -50.83 -0.55 -4.08
C THR A 609 -51.69 -1.79 -3.81
N LEU A 610 -51.15 -3.00 -4.01
CA LEU A 610 -51.79 -4.28 -3.74
C LEU A 610 -51.32 -4.92 -2.41
N GLY A 611 -50.42 -4.25 -1.67
CA GLY A 611 -49.89 -4.72 -0.38
C GLY A 611 -48.77 -5.75 -0.48
N MET A 612 -48.21 -5.97 -1.68
CA MET A 612 -47.11 -6.90 -1.94
C MET A 612 -45.74 -6.21 -1.84
N ALA A 613 -44.68 -7.00 -1.72
CA ALA A 613 -43.31 -6.48 -1.76
C ALA A 613 -43.05 -5.81 -3.11
N VAL A 614 -42.40 -4.65 -3.08
CA VAL A 614 -42.16 -3.87 -4.30
C VAL A 614 -41.17 -4.63 -5.19
N GLY A 615 -41.58 -4.98 -6.41
CA GLY A 615 -40.77 -5.76 -7.37
C GLY A 615 -39.66 -4.97 -8.08
N VAL A 616 -39.30 -3.80 -7.57
CA VAL A 616 -38.21 -2.96 -8.08
C VAL A 616 -37.20 -2.66 -6.98
N ASN A 617 -35.93 -2.59 -7.34
CA ASN A 617 -34.87 -2.26 -6.39
C ASN A 617 -34.96 -0.77 -6.05
N LEU A 618 -35.14 -0.46 -4.77
CA LEU A 618 -35.37 0.90 -4.28
C LEU A 618 -34.13 1.39 -3.55
N THR A 619 -33.59 2.52 -3.99
CA THR A 619 -32.58 3.26 -3.24
C THR A 619 -33.30 4.27 -2.35
N LEU A 620 -33.21 4.08 -1.03
CA LEU A 620 -33.74 5.03 -0.06
C LEU A 620 -32.66 6.08 0.23
N LEU A 621 -32.96 7.34 -0.10
CA LEU A 621 -32.15 8.47 0.31
C LEU A 621 -32.83 9.11 1.53
N MET A 622 -32.10 9.24 2.63
CA MET A 622 -32.56 9.95 3.81
C MET A 622 -31.80 11.28 3.89
N THR A 623 -32.54 12.38 4.00
CA THR A 623 -32.01 13.74 4.15
C THR A 623 -32.69 14.40 5.34
N SER A 624 -31.97 15.22 6.09
CA SER A 624 -32.51 16.09 7.14
C SER A 624 -32.15 17.53 6.81
N ASP A 625 -33.00 18.49 7.18
CA ASP A 625 -32.66 19.92 7.09
C ASP A 625 -31.57 20.32 8.13
N ASP A 626 -31.37 19.46 9.13
CA ASP A 626 -30.31 19.55 10.15
C ASP A 626 -29.08 18.67 9.83
N MET A 627 -29.03 18.01 8.66
CA MET A 627 -27.88 17.21 8.20
C MET A 627 -26.94 17.97 7.27
#